data_AF-A0A316E0X4-F1
#
_entry.id   AF-A0A316E0X4-F1
#
_cell.length_a   1.000
_cell.length_b   1.000
_cell.length_c   1.000
_cell.angle_alpha   90.00
_cell.angle_beta   90.00
_cell.angle_gamma   90.00
#
_symmetry.space_group_name_H-M   'P 1'
#
loop_
_entity.id
_entity.type
_entity.pdbx_description
1 polymer ?
#
loop_
_entity_poly.entity_id
_entity_poly.type
_entity_poly.pdbx_seq_one_letter_code
_entity_poly.pdbx_strand_id
1 'polypeptide(L)'
;MKVVYSTRSIENRIISITTILCIAYAIVRYNVAGNVPWKDVPVFVLNKGISLASLVLLIGSLSLGPMCNLGVRISESILHVRKSMGIIGFVYVLIHLLMSMSILNPGYFPKFFASDHTLSLQGSIIVMAGILGFTLAGIHHFGFKEGVKRAYPIIVAAKSKKIVVCTMFFFGTHVFFMGFKGWLGIDQWHGGLPPISLLSFTLFFMGFMVNLLGRR
;
A
#
# COMPACT_ATOMS: atom_id res chain seq x y z
N MET A 1 -28.96 -19.29 -0.77
CA MET A 1 -28.23 -19.23 0.52
C MET A 1 -26.83 -19.85 0.53
N LYS A 2 -26.48 -20.83 -0.34
CA LYS A 2 -25.12 -21.44 -0.37
C LYS A 2 -23.97 -20.55 -0.91
N VAL A 3 -24.27 -19.56 -1.75
CA VAL A 3 -23.24 -18.73 -2.41
C VAL A 3 -22.54 -17.76 -1.43
N VAL A 4 -23.26 -17.24 -0.43
CA VAL A 4 -22.76 -16.21 0.50
C VAL A 4 -21.71 -16.76 1.48
N TYR A 5 -21.80 -18.05 1.85
CA TYR A 5 -20.81 -18.68 2.75
C TYR A 5 -19.49 -18.98 2.04
N SER A 6 -19.53 -19.33 0.75
CA SER A 6 -18.34 -19.63 -0.05
C SER A 6 -17.45 -18.41 -0.24
N THR A 7 -18.02 -17.25 -0.59
CA THR A 7 -17.25 -16.02 -0.87
C THR A 7 -16.56 -15.46 0.37
N ARG A 8 -17.23 -15.45 1.53
CA ARG A 8 -16.61 -15.04 2.82
C ARG A 8 -15.37 -15.86 3.17
N SER A 9 -15.35 -17.14 2.84
CA SER A 9 -14.19 -18.00 3.11
C SER A 9 -12.97 -17.60 2.25
N ILE A 10 -13.21 -17.20 0.99
CA ILE A 10 -12.17 -16.80 0.04
C ILE A 10 -11.62 -15.41 0.40
N GLU A 11 -12.50 -14.46 0.73
CA GLU A 11 -12.12 -13.11 1.16
C GLU A 11 -11.14 -13.15 2.33
N ASN A 12 -11.51 -13.86 3.40
CA ASN A 12 -10.69 -14.00 4.60
C ASN A 12 -9.38 -14.71 4.28
N ARG A 13 -9.40 -15.74 3.43
CA ARG A 13 -8.19 -16.48 3.04
C ARG A 13 -7.21 -15.59 2.28
N ILE A 14 -7.66 -14.85 1.27
CA ILE A 14 -6.79 -13.96 0.46
C ILE A 14 -6.16 -12.89 1.36
N ILE A 15 -6.97 -12.24 2.20
CA ILE A 15 -6.50 -11.18 3.08
C ILE A 15 -5.49 -11.74 4.09
N SER A 16 -5.84 -12.80 4.82
CA SER A 16 -4.96 -13.38 5.86
C SER A 16 -3.65 -13.91 5.28
N ILE A 17 -3.69 -14.64 4.16
CA ILE A 17 -2.46 -15.14 3.52
C ILE A 17 -1.58 -13.97 3.07
N THR A 18 -2.17 -12.95 2.43
CA THR A 18 -1.42 -11.75 1.99
C THR A 18 -0.73 -11.08 3.17
N THR A 19 -1.47 -10.84 4.27
CA THR A 19 -0.93 -10.22 5.48
C THR A 19 0.20 -11.05 6.09
N ILE A 20 0.00 -12.35 6.26
CA ILE A 20 1.00 -13.26 6.84
C ILE A 20 2.27 -13.27 5.99
N LEU A 21 2.14 -13.40 4.67
CA LEU A 21 3.29 -13.42 3.76
C LEU A 21 4.07 -12.09 3.80
N CYS A 22 3.38 -10.95 3.82
CA CYS A 22 4.06 -9.64 3.87
C CYS A 22 4.78 -9.41 5.21
N ILE A 23 4.16 -9.82 6.33
CA ILE A 23 4.79 -9.73 7.65
C ILE A 23 5.96 -10.71 7.77
N ALA A 24 5.78 -11.96 7.34
CA ALA A 24 6.84 -12.96 7.34
C ALA A 24 8.03 -12.48 6.49
N TYR A 25 7.78 -11.92 5.30
CA TYR A 25 8.82 -11.32 4.48
C TYR A 25 9.58 -10.22 5.22
N ALA A 26 8.87 -9.32 5.92
CA ALA A 26 9.51 -8.27 6.70
C ALA A 26 10.37 -8.84 7.84
N ILE A 27 9.86 -9.79 8.61
CA ILE A 27 10.62 -10.43 9.71
C ILE A 27 11.86 -11.12 9.17
N VAL A 28 11.72 -11.94 8.12
CA VAL A 28 12.86 -12.65 7.51
C VAL A 28 13.91 -11.65 7.04
N ARG A 29 13.51 -10.61 6.29
CA ARG A 29 14.46 -9.65 5.73
C ARG A 29 15.16 -8.78 6.79
N TYR A 30 14.43 -8.31 7.80
CA TYR A 30 14.95 -7.32 8.74
C TYR A 30 15.58 -7.94 10.00
N ASN A 31 15.06 -9.07 10.49
CA ASN A 31 15.52 -9.69 11.75
C ASN A 31 16.34 -10.96 11.54
N VAL A 32 15.98 -11.81 10.57
CA VAL A 32 16.68 -13.09 10.34
C VAL A 32 17.90 -12.87 9.45
N ALA A 33 17.69 -12.24 8.29
CA ALA A 33 18.75 -11.94 7.32
C ALA A 33 19.42 -10.58 7.57
N GLY A 34 18.74 -9.69 8.31
CA GLY A 34 19.23 -8.37 8.68
C GLY A 34 19.53 -8.29 10.17
N ASN A 35 20.11 -7.16 10.59
CA ASN A 35 20.56 -6.94 11.96
C ASN A 35 19.60 -6.06 12.78
N VAL A 36 18.31 -6.00 12.43
CA VAL A 36 17.35 -5.20 13.20
C VAL A 36 17.04 -5.88 14.53
N PRO A 37 17.22 -5.21 15.68
CA PRO A 37 16.91 -5.77 16.99
C PRO A 37 15.47 -6.28 17.09
N TRP A 38 15.27 -7.43 17.74
CA TRP A 38 13.93 -8.01 17.94
C TRP A 38 12.98 -7.10 18.72
N LYS A 39 13.51 -6.23 19.59
CA LYS A 39 12.73 -5.19 20.28
C LYS A 39 12.03 -4.20 19.35
N ASP A 40 12.52 -4.03 18.13
CA ASP A 40 11.95 -3.11 17.14
C ASP A 40 10.89 -3.80 16.26
N VAL A 41 10.62 -5.09 16.47
CA VAL A 41 9.58 -5.82 15.72
C VAL A 41 8.19 -5.20 15.84
N PRO A 42 7.67 -4.90 17.06
CA PRO A 42 6.27 -4.50 17.24
C PRO A 42 5.86 -3.25 16.46
N VAL A 43 6.78 -2.30 16.28
CA VAL A 43 6.49 -1.07 15.55
C VAL A 43 7.27 -1.01 14.25
N PHE A 44 8.60 -1.05 14.26
CA PHE A 44 9.38 -0.80 13.05
C PHE A 44 9.22 -1.91 11.99
N VAL A 45 9.31 -3.18 12.37
CA VAL A 45 9.24 -4.28 11.39
C VAL A 45 7.80 -4.55 10.97
N LEU A 46 6.86 -4.61 11.93
CA LEU A 46 5.43 -4.76 11.62
C LEU A 46 4.91 -3.63 10.74
N ASN A 47 5.38 -2.39 10.93
CA ASN A 47 5.03 -1.26 10.06
C ASN A 47 5.43 -1.50 8.58
N LYS A 48 6.55 -2.16 8.33
CA LYS A 48 6.97 -2.52 6.96
C LYS A 48 6.13 -3.64 6.38
N GLY A 49 5.80 -4.66 7.17
CA GLY A 49 4.94 -5.77 6.73
C GLY A 49 3.51 -5.32 6.44
N ILE A 50 2.92 -4.54 7.35
CA ILE A 50 1.56 -4.01 7.22
C ILE A 50 1.44 -3.02 6.07
N SER A 51 2.45 -2.15 5.84
CA SER A 51 2.45 -1.24 4.70
C SER A 51 2.54 -1.98 3.36
N LEU A 52 3.35 -3.04 3.26
CA LEU A 52 3.39 -3.89 2.08
C LEU A 52 2.05 -4.62 1.85
N ALA A 53 1.47 -5.21 2.90
CA ALA A 53 0.17 -5.88 2.82
C ALA A 53 -0.93 -4.90 2.38
N SER A 54 -0.94 -3.70 2.96
CA SER A 54 -1.85 -2.62 2.57
C SER A 54 -1.77 -2.31 1.08
N LEU A 55 -0.56 -2.12 0.56
CA LEU A 55 -0.35 -1.82 -0.85
C LEU A 55 -0.85 -2.96 -1.74
N VAL A 56 -0.55 -4.22 -1.41
CA VAL A 56 -1.02 -5.39 -2.18
C VAL A 56 -2.55 -5.41 -2.24
N LEU A 57 -3.21 -5.25 -1.10
CA LEU A 57 -4.66 -5.28 -1.01
C LEU A 57 -5.31 -4.09 -1.75
N LEU A 58 -4.77 -2.88 -1.61
CA LEU A 58 -5.26 -1.70 -2.32
C LEU A 58 -5.06 -1.80 -3.84
N ILE A 59 -3.87 -2.22 -4.29
CA ILE A 59 -3.60 -2.42 -5.71
C ILE A 59 -4.52 -3.50 -6.27
N GLY A 60 -4.73 -4.62 -5.58
CA GLY A 60 -5.67 -5.66 -6.01
C GLY A 60 -7.11 -5.12 -6.10
N SER A 61 -7.59 -4.41 -5.08
CA SER A 61 -8.92 -3.79 -5.07
C SER A 61 -9.14 -2.86 -6.28
N LEU A 62 -8.16 -2.01 -6.57
CA LEU A 62 -8.22 -1.01 -7.63
C LEU A 62 -7.99 -1.62 -9.02
N SER A 63 -7.12 -2.62 -9.15
CA SER A 63 -6.62 -3.08 -10.46
C SER A 63 -7.39 -4.25 -11.05
N LEU A 64 -7.99 -5.13 -10.24
CA LEU A 64 -8.67 -6.34 -10.74
C LEU A 64 -9.78 -6.04 -11.75
N GLY A 65 -10.57 -4.98 -11.56
CA GLY A 65 -11.58 -4.57 -12.54
C GLY A 65 -10.98 -4.07 -13.86
N PRO A 66 -10.10 -3.06 -13.83
CA PRO A 66 -9.35 -2.62 -15.00
C PRO A 66 -8.61 -3.73 -15.77
N MET A 67 -8.10 -4.77 -15.09
CA MET A 67 -7.48 -5.92 -15.75
C MET A 67 -8.45 -6.66 -16.68
N CYS A 68 -9.72 -6.80 -16.28
CA CYS A 68 -10.74 -7.41 -17.15
C CYS A 68 -10.95 -6.59 -18.43
N ASN A 69 -10.89 -5.26 -18.35
CA ASN A 69 -10.99 -4.38 -19.52
C ASN A 69 -9.78 -4.48 -20.46
N LEU A 70 -8.65 -5.01 -19.98
CA LEU A 70 -7.45 -5.31 -20.76
C LEU A 70 -7.44 -6.77 -21.28
N GLY A 71 -8.53 -7.51 -21.12
CA GLY A 71 -8.69 -8.87 -21.62
C GLY A 71 -8.22 -9.97 -20.64
N VAL A 72 -7.81 -9.63 -19.42
CA VAL A 72 -7.44 -10.64 -18.42
C VAL A 72 -8.69 -11.30 -17.86
N ARG A 73 -8.77 -12.63 -17.96
CA ARG A 73 -9.88 -13.39 -17.39
C ARG A 73 -9.68 -13.58 -15.88
N ILE A 74 -10.52 -12.92 -15.09
CA ILE A 74 -10.53 -13.05 -13.62
C ILE A 74 -11.87 -13.66 -13.22
N SER A 75 -11.84 -14.68 -12.36
CA SER A 75 -13.06 -15.31 -11.86
C SER A 75 -13.91 -14.33 -11.06
N GLU A 76 -15.24 -14.43 -11.19
CA GLU A 76 -16.21 -13.62 -10.44
C GLU A 76 -15.98 -13.65 -8.93
N SER A 77 -15.64 -14.82 -8.37
CA SER A 77 -15.35 -14.96 -6.93
C SER A 77 -14.24 -14.01 -6.46
N ILE A 78 -13.17 -13.84 -7.24
CA ILE A 78 -12.06 -12.92 -6.94
C ILE A 78 -12.50 -11.46 -7.14
N LEU A 79 -13.32 -11.17 -8.16
CA LEU A 79 -13.85 -9.82 -8.38
C LEU A 79 -14.72 -9.35 -7.22
N HIS A 80 -15.50 -10.25 -6.59
CA HIS A 80 -16.30 -9.93 -5.41
C HIS A 80 -15.45 -9.55 -4.19
N VAL A 81 -14.23 -10.10 -4.05
CA VAL A 81 -13.33 -9.85 -2.91
C VAL A 81 -12.74 -8.41 -2.92
N ARG A 82 -12.77 -7.72 -4.07
CA ARG A 82 -12.17 -6.39 -4.25
C ARG A 82 -12.59 -5.36 -3.22
N LYS A 83 -13.87 -5.37 -2.82
CA LYS A 83 -14.40 -4.41 -1.83
C LYS A 83 -13.75 -4.66 -0.46
N SER A 84 -13.71 -5.92 -0.01
CA SER A 84 -13.09 -6.32 1.25
C SER A 84 -11.59 -6.02 1.26
N MET A 85 -10.88 -6.28 0.15
CA MET A 85 -9.47 -5.88 -0.01
C MET A 85 -9.27 -4.37 0.12
N GLY A 86 -10.15 -3.57 -0.50
CA GLY A 86 -10.06 -2.11 -0.42
C GLY A 86 -10.29 -1.57 1.00
N ILE A 87 -11.25 -2.16 1.72
CA ILE A 87 -11.55 -1.79 3.11
C ILE A 87 -10.38 -2.16 4.02
N ILE A 88 -9.95 -3.43 4.02
CA ILE A 88 -8.86 -3.88 4.90
C ILE A 88 -7.53 -3.23 4.51
N GLY A 89 -7.25 -3.09 3.21
CA GLY A 89 -6.08 -2.37 2.73
C GLY A 89 -6.03 -0.93 3.25
N PHE A 90 -7.15 -0.21 3.22
CA PHE A 90 -7.25 1.15 3.77
C PHE A 90 -7.05 1.18 5.29
N VAL A 91 -7.64 0.23 6.03
CA VAL A 91 -7.39 0.08 7.48
C VAL A 91 -5.89 -0.12 7.75
N TYR A 92 -5.21 -0.96 6.97
CA TYR A 92 -3.77 -1.13 7.11
C TYR A 92 -2.96 0.11 6.76
N VAL A 93 -3.40 0.97 5.82
CA VAL A 93 -2.75 2.29 5.63
C VAL A 93 -2.86 3.13 6.90
N LEU A 94 -4.04 3.14 7.54
CA LEU A 94 -4.23 3.88 8.78
C LEU A 94 -3.32 3.36 9.89
N ILE A 95 -3.23 2.04 10.08
CA ILE A 95 -2.32 1.46 11.08
C ILE A 95 -0.86 1.79 10.72
N HIS A 96 -0.46 1.68 9.44
CA HIS A 96 0.85 2.10 8.95
C HIS A 96 1.16 3.57 9.26
N LEU A 97 0.18 4.47 9.05
CA LEU A 97 0.31 5.89 9.36
C LEU A 97 0.55 6.11 10.85
N LEU A 98 -0.26 5.50 11.72
CA LEU A 98 -0.14 5.63 13.18
C LEU A 98 1.19 5.08 13.69
N MET A 99 1.61 3.90 13.21
CA MET A 99 2.92 3.33 13.55
C MET A 99 4.06 4.21 13.05
N SER A 100 3.96 4.74 11.82
CA SER A 100 5.02 5.60 11.28
C SER A 100 5.16 6.89 12.07
N MET A 101 4.06 7.50 12.49
CA MET A 101 4.08 8.70 13.32
C MET A 101 4.73 8.46 14.69
N SER A 102 4.54 7.30 15.31
CA SER A 102 5.13 7.00 16.62
C SER A 102 6.65 6.80 16.59
N ILE A 103 7.23 6.49 15.41
CA ILE A 103 8.67 6.31 15.23
C ILE A 103 9.29 7.28 14.21
N LEU A 104 8.60 8.36 13.85
CA LEU A 104 9.11 9.37 12.91
C LEU A 104 10.18 10.24 13.58
N ASN A 105 11.40 9.73 13.66
CA ASN A 105 12.55 10.44 14.21
C ASN A 105 13.86 10.00 13.52
N PRO A 106 14.95 10.77 13.68
CA PRO A 106 16.24 10.49 13.05
C PRO A 106 16.85 9.13 13.42
N GLY A 107 16.51 8.57 14.58
CA GLY A 107 17.01 7.26 15.02
C GLY A 107 16.48 6.10 14.18
N TYR A 108 15.21 6.15 13.76
CA TYR A 108 14.62 5.11 12.89
C TYR A 108 14.73 5.43 11.40
N PHE A 109 14.68 6.71 11.03
CA PHE A 109 14.65 7.13 9.63
C PHE A 109 15.71 8.20 9.32
N PRO A 110 17.02 7.93 9.51
CA PRO A 110 18.06 8.95 9.34
C PRO A 110 18.05 9.61 7.96
N LYS A 111 17.63 8.87 6.91
CA LYS A 111 17.51 9.40 5.53
C LYS A 111 16.43 10.47 5.35
N PHE A 112 15.49 10.58 6.30
CA PHE A 112 14.39 11.54 6.23
C PHE A 112 14.77 12.89 6.82
N PHE A 113 15.85 12.95 7.58
CA PHE A 113 16.24 14.13 8.34
C PHE A 113 17.56 14.71 7.82
N ALA A 114 17.70 16.02 7.92
CA ALA A 114 18.96 16.73 7.71
C ALA A 114 19.82 16.68 8.99
N SER A 115 21.04 17.23 8.92
CA SER A 115 21.98 17.25 10.05
C SER A 115 21.48 18.06 11.25
N ASP A 116 20.56 19.00 11.04
CA ASP A 116 19.91 19.82 12.07
C ASP A 116 18.67 19.15 12.68
N HIS A 117 18.43 17.86 12.39
CA HIS A 117 17.27 17.08 12.81
C HIS A 117 15.92 17.55 12.25
N THR A 118 15.89 18.50 11.30
CA THR A 118 14.67 18.83 10.55
C THR A 118 14.45 17.86 9.40
N LEU A 119 13.26 17.86 8.78
CA LEU A 119 13.00 17.05 7.60
C LEU A 119 13.88 17.53 6.43
N SER A 120 14.61 16.60 5.82
CA SER A 120 15.29 16.88 4.55
C SER A 120 14.25 17.10 3.44
N LEU A 121 14.68 17.64 2.29
CA LEU A 121 13.81 17.73 1.11
C LEU A 121 13.21 16.35 0.73
N GLN A 122 14.04 15.30 0.78
CA GLN A 122 13.61 13.93 0.52
C GLN A 122 12.59 13.47 1.57
N GLY A 123 12.85 13.68 2.85
CA GLY A 123 11.90 13.37 3.93
C GLY A 123 10.58 14.10 3.76
N SER A 124 10.63 15.38 3.42
CA SER A 124 9.45 16.23 3.18
C SER A 124 8.59 15.71 2.03
N ILE A 125 9.21 15.31 0.91
CA ILE A 125 8.49 14.71 -0.23
C ILE A 125 7.84 13.39 0.16
N ILE A 126 8.55 12.51 0.88
CA ILE A 126 8.03 11.21 1.33
C ILE A 126 6.80 11.40 2.21
N VAL A 127 6.89 12.28 3.22
CA VAL A 127 5.81 12.56 4.16
C VAL A 127 4.63 13.20 3.44
N MET A 128 4.86 14.23 2.62
CA MET A 128 3.81 14.91 1.87
C MET A 128 3.08 13.97 0.91
N ALA A 129 3.81 13.14 0.17
CA ALA A 129 3.21 12.14 -0.72
C ALA A 129 2.38 11.11 0.06
N GLY A 130 2.82 10.70 1.25
CA GLY A 130 2.06 9.83 2.15
C GLY A 130 0.74 10.48 2.61
N ILE A 131 0.79 11.74 3.03
CA ILE A 131 -0.38 12.52 3.47
C ILE A 131 -1.40 12.67 2.33
N LEU A 132 -0.96 13.10 1.15
CA LEU A 132 -1.84 13.31 0.00
C LEU A 132 -2.43 11.99 -0.51
N GLY A 133 -1.61 10.94 -0.58
CA GLY A 133 -2.06 9.60 -0.96
C GLY A 133 -3.12 9.06 0.01
N PHE A 134 -2.87 9.13 1.33
CA PHE A 134 -3.83 8.71 2.34
C PHE A 134 -5.13 9.51 2.27
N THR A 135 -5.04 10.83 2.12
CA THR A 135 -6.19 11.73 2.04
C THR A 135 -7.07 11.38 0.83
N LEU A 136 -6.49 11.26 -0.36
CA LEU A 136 -7.24 10.92 -1.56
C LEU A 136 -7.81 9.49 -1.51
N ALA A 137 -7.08 8.53 -0.90
CA ALA A 137 -7.59 7.20 -0.65
C ALA A 137 -8.79 7.21 0.30
N GLY A 138 -8.76 8.05 1.33
CA GLY A 138 -9.88 8.27 2.26
C GLY A 138 -11.10 8.88 1.56
N ILE A 139 -10.89 9.95 0.77
CA ILE A 139 -11.96 10.57 -0.04
C ILE A 139 -12.60 9.52 -0.97
N HIS A 140 -11.78 8.72 -1.66
CA HIS A 140 -12.27 7.62 -2.50
C HIS A 140 -13.07 6.61 -1.66
N HIS A 141 -12.54 6.12 -0.54
CA HIS A 141 -13.19 5.12 0.32
C HIS A 141 -14.55 5.61 0.86
N PHE A 142 -14.59 6.81 1.44
CA PHE A 142 -15.81 7.36 2.03
C PHE A 142 -16.84 7.77 0.98
N GLY A 143 -16.41 8.13 -0.23
CA GLY A 143 -17.30 8.41 -1.36
C GLY A 143 -18.16 7.22 -1.84
N PHE A 144 -17.86 6.00 -1.40
CA PHE A 144 -18.67 4.81 -1.70
C PHE A 144 -19.80 4.53 -0.69
N LYS A 145 -19.86 5.21 0.46
CA LYS A 145 -20.95 4.99 1.44
C LYS A 145 -22.30 5.38 0.84
N GLU A 146 -23.27 4.46 0.92
CA GLU A 146 -24.65 4.71 0.48
C GLU A 146 -25.27 5.82 1.36
N GLY A 147 -25.94 6.79 0.74
CA GLY A 147 -26.43 8.01 1.40
C GLY A 147 -25.61 9.27 1.09
N VAL A 148 -24.30 9.13 0.89
CA VAL A 148 -23.40 10.24 0.51
C VAL A 148 -23.41 10.48 -1.02
N LYS A 149 -23.94 9.50 -1.77
CA LYS A 149 -23.80 9.33 -3.24
C LYS A 149 -24.38 10.43 -4.13
N ARG A 150 -25.21 11.36 -3.64
CA ARG A 150 -25.90 12.34 -4.50
C ARG A 150 -25.84 13.80 -4.03
N ALA A 151 -25.24 14.09 -2.88
CA ALA A 151 -25.35 15.42 -2.28
C ALA A 151 -24.24 16.41 -2.71
N TYR A 152 -23.02 15.96 -3.08
CA TYR A 152 -21.92 16.89 -3.37
C TYR A 152 -21.07 16.48 -4.60
N PRO A 153 -20.76 17.42 -5.53
CA PRO A 153 -19.95 17.18 -6.73
C PRO A 153 -18.56 16.56 -6.46
N ILE A 154 -17.95 16.90 -5.32
CA ILE A 154 -16.64 16.39 -4.92
C ILE A 154 -16.63 14.86 -4.71
N ILE A 155 -17.77 14.27 -4.31
CA ILE A 155 -17.92 12.82 -4.10
C ILE A 155 -18.07 12.08 -5.43
N VAL A 156 -18.66 12.73 -6.44
CA VAL A 156 -18.72 12.19 -7.81
C VAL A 156 -17.32 12.24 -8.43
N ALA A 157 -16.61 13.36 -8.27
CA ALA A 157 -15.23 13.50 -8.71
C ALA A 157 -14.29 12.49 -8.04
N ALA A 158 -14.52 12.16 -6.76
CA ALA A 158 -13.77 11.15 -6.00
C ALA A 158 -13.76 9.75 -6.64
N LYS A 159 -14.76 9.42 -7.45
CA LYS A 159 -14.86 8.13 -8.16
C LYS A 159 -14.21 8.15 -9.53
N SER A 160 -13.76 9.32 -9.99
CA SER A 160 -13.17 9.45 -11.31
C SER A 160 -11.86 8.68 -11.41
N LYS A 161 -11.56 8.19 -12.63
CA LYS A 161 -10.25 7.66 -13.00
C LYS A 161 -9.12 8.60 -12.57
N LYS A 162 -9.30 9.90 -12.72
CA LYS A 162 -8.31 10.93 -12.37
C LYS A 162 -7.92 10.87 -10.90
N ILE A 163 -8.90 10.79 -9.99
CA ILE A 163 -8.61 10.70 -8.55
C ILE A 163 -7.89 9.40 -8.21
N VAL A 164 -8.35 8.25 -8.73
CA VAL A 164 -7.66 6.97 -8.48
C VAL A 164 -6.21 7.00 -8.95
N VAL A 165 -5.97 7.45 -10.19
CA VAL A 165 -4.62 7.57 -10.75
C VAL A 165 -3.76 8.56 -9.95
N CYS A 166 -4.33 9.67 -9.50
CA CYS A 166 -3.66 10.65 -8.65
C CYS A 166 -3.29 10.07 -7.27
N THR A 167 -4.21 9.35 -6.61
CA THR A 167 -3.92 8.62 -5.37
C THR A 167 -2.76 7.66 -5.54
N MET A 168 -2.78 6.88 -6.63
CA MET A 168 -1.73 5.92 -6.93
C MET A 168 -0.40 6.64 -7.19
N PHE A 169 -0.38 7.74 -7.93
CA PHE A 169 0.82 8.55 -8.16
C PHE A 169 1.49 8.98 -6.84
N PHE A 170 0.71 9.42 -5.85
CA PHE A 170 1.25 9.79 -4.55
C PHE A 170 1.78 8.59 -3.75
N PHE A 171 1.11 7.44 -3.80
CA PHE A 171 1.68 6.19 -3.23
C PHE A 171 2.99 5.80 -3.90
N GLY A 172 3.06 5.89 -5.23
CA GLY A 172 4.28 5.66 -5.99
C GLY A 172 5.41 6.60 -5.60
N THR A 173 5.12 7.89 -5.48
CA THR A 173 6.07 8.93 -5.06
C THR A 173 6.59 8.66 -3.66
N HIS A 174 5.70 8.35 -2.72
CA HIS A 174 6.04 8.00 -1.34
C HIS A 174 7.03 6.82 -1.29
N VAL A 175 6.74 5.73 -2.03
CA VAL A 175 7.59 4.53 -2.04
C VAL A 175 8.89 4.73 -2.83
N PHE A 176 8.85 5.47 -3.94
CA PHE A 176 10.01 5.73 -4.78
C PHE A 176 11.09 6.47 -4.00
N PHE A 177 10.75 7.63 -3.42
CA PHE A 177 11.71 8.43 -2.65
C PHE A 177 12.16 7.74 -1.36
N MET A 178 11.40 6.78 -0.83
CA MET A 178 11.85 5.93 0.27
C MET A 178 13.03 5.02 -0.08
N GLY A 179 13.16 4.57 -1.34
CA GLY A 179 14.00 3.41 -1.68
C GLY A 179 14.97 3.56 -2.84
N PHE A 180 14.69 4.44 -3.82
CA PHE A 180 15.30 4.37 -5.16
C PHE A 180 16.82 4.25 -5.18
N LYS A 181 17.53 4.99 -4.31
CA LYS A 181 19.00 4.97 -4.23
C LYS A 181 19.58 3.59 -3.87
N GLY A 182 18.83 2.76 -3.14
CA GLY A 182 19.29 1.45 -2.65
C GLY A 182 18.78 0.26 -3.45
N TRP A 183 18.01 0.47 -4.51
CA TRP A 183 17.40 -0.64 -5.25
C TRP A 183 18.41 -1.44 -6.07
N LEU A 184 19.39 -0.77 -6.70
CA LEU A 184 20.36 -1.42 -7.59
C LEU A 184 21.59 -1.98 -6.86
N GLY A 185 21.77 -1.69 -5.58
CA GLY A 185 22.83 -2.28 -4.75
C GLY A 185 22.46 -3.68 -4.29
N ILE A 186 22.52 -4.65 -5.21
CA ILE A 186 22.12 -6.05 -4.98
C ILE A 186 22.97 -6.69 -3.88
N ASP A 187 24.24 -6.32 -3.80
CA ASP A 187 25.18 -6.70 -2.74
C ASP A 187 24.72 -6.26 -1.34
N GLN A 188 23.90 -5.22 -1.24
CA GLN A 188 23.35 -4.72 0.03
C GLN A 188 22.01 -5.37 0.41
N TRP A 189 21.54 -6.35 -0.35
CA TRP A 189 20.30 -7.04 -0.05
C TRP A 189 20.52 -8.07 1.05
N HIS A 190 19.95 -7.81 2.23
CA HIS A 190 20.02 -8.72 3.37
C HIS A 190 19.48 -10.10 3.00
N GLY A 191 20.34 -11.12 3.03
CA GLY A 191 20.01 -12.49 2.63
C GLY A 191 19.65 -12.65 1.15
N GLY A 192 20.10 -11.74 0.28
CA GLY A 192 19.71 -11.71 -1.14
C GLY A 192 18.26 -11.29 -1.38
N LEU A 193 17.55 -10.82 -0.34
CA LEU A 193 16.14 -10.44 -0.45
C LEU A 193 15.99 -8.96 -0.85
N PRO A 194 15.20 -8.66 -1.90
CA PRO A 194 15.03 -7.29 -2.36
C PRO A 194 14.48 -6.36 -1.26
N PRO A 195 14.83 -5.06 -1.26
CA PRO A 195 14.21 -4.08 -0.38
C PRO A 195 12.68 -4.09 -0.50
N ILE A 196 11.96 -4.02 0.62
CA ILE A 196 10.48 -3.93 0.58
C ILE A 196 10.02 -2.76 -0.29
N SER A 197 10.74 -1.63 -0.29
CA SER A 197 10.41 -0.49 -1.15
C SER A 197 10.50 -0.81 -2.65
N LEU A 198 11.42 -1.69 -3.08
CA LEU A 198 11.52 -2.14 -4.47
C LEU A 198 10.35 -3.04 -4.85
N LEU A 199 10.03 -4.02 -3.99
CA LEU A 199 8.86 -4.89 -4.18
C LEU A 199 7.57 -4.08 -4.25
N SER A 200 7.40 -3.16 -3.29
CA SER A 200 6.26 -2.25 -3.24
C SER A 200 6.18 -1.39 -4.50
N PHE A 201 7.29 -0.79 -4.94
CA PHE A 201 7.27 0.06 -6.13
C PHE A 201 6.97 -0.73 -7.40
N THR A 202 7.50 -1.95 -7.53
CA THR A 202 7.22 -2.82 -8.68
C THR A 202 5.74 -3.18 -8.75
N LEU A 203 5.15 -3.59 -7.63
CA LEU A 203 3.72 -3.90 -7.54
C LEU A 203 2.85 -2.67 -7.82
N PHE A 204 3.20 -1.54 -7.22
CA PHE A 204 2.57 -0.25 -7.49
C PHE A 204 2.60 0.07 -8.99
N PHE A 205 3.78 -0.03 -9.63
CA PHE A 205 3.97 0.34 -11.02
C PHE A 205 3.11 -0.52 -11.95
N MET A 206 3.07 -1.84 -11.74
CA MET A 206 2.18 -2.74 -12.48
C MET A 206 0.71 -2.34 -12.31
N GLY A 207 0.26 -2.13 -11.06
CA GLY A 207 -1.10 -1.69 -10.78
C GLY A 207 -1.43 -0.34 -11.40
N PHE A 208 -0.47 0.59 -11.39
CA PHE A 208 -0.60 1.93 -11.95
C PHE A 208 -0.79 1.88 -13.46
N MET A 209 0.02 1.10 -14.18
CA MET A 209 -0.12 0.87 -15.61
C MET A 209 -1.48 0.25 -15.95
N VAL A 210 -1.90 -0.78 -15.19
CA VAL A 210 -3.22 -1.41 -15.35
C VAL A 210 -4.36 -0.41 -15.18
N ASN A 211 -4.29 0.48 -14.18
CA ASN A 211 -5.33 1.49 -13.97
C ASN A 211 -5.27 2.60 -15.01
N LEU A 212 -4.09 2.99 -15.49
CA LEU A 212 -3.94 4.00 -16.52
C LEU A 212 -4.56 3.53 -17.85
N LEU A 213 -4.30 2.28 -18.24
CA LEU A 213 -4.72 1.71 -19.52
C LEU A 213 -6.14 1.11 -19.47
N GLY A 214 -6.47 0.37 -18.41
CA GLY A 214 -7.70 -0.44 -18.33
C GLY A 214 -8.89 0.25 -17.67
N ARG A 215 -8.70 1.32 -16.90
CA ARG A 215 -9.82 2.02 -16.24
C ARG A 215 -10.55 2.91 -17.24
N ARG A 216 -11.85 2.68 -17.39
CA ARG A 216 -12.79 3.49 -18.18
C ARG A 216 -13.58 4.39 -17.25
#